data_AF-A0A2R6L8V1-F1
#
_entry.id   AF-A0A2R6L8V1-F1
#
_cell.length_a   1.000
_cell.length_b   1.000
_cell.length_c   1.000
_cell.angle_alpha   90.00
_cell.angle_beta   90.00
_cell.angle_gamma   90.00
#
_symmetry.space_group_name_H-M   'P 1'
#
loop_
_entity.id
_entity.type
_entity.pdbx_description
1 polymer ?
#
loop_
_entity_poly.entity_id
_entity_poly.type
_entity_poly.pdbx_seq_one_letter_code
_entity_poly.pdbx_strand_id
1 'polypeptide(L)'
;MASMVGIEELLDKKPPQLSGGQQQRAALARALIRDPEVFLLDEPLSDLDAKLKTEMRTELKELHQQFPKTTIYVTHDQQEAMTLSDSVIVLNDGRIMQKAPPEKVYSAPENTFVAQFIGSPTINMFEATLESGALVADVLQRAVPIAEELQARIREKADGGLQLGVRPNDLTRTEDGAEAFLEGSVKVFEQMGDETILHLILEGTDREIRVSVPPSVIPEQGDQFQFTFDHGDAHLFDRETGEAITNGLDVPKPPA
;
A
#
# COMPACT_ATOMS: atom_id res chain seq x y z
N MET A 1 20.04 14.15 23.45
CA MET A 1 19.61 12.73 23.41
C MET A 1 18.41 12.45 24.30
N ALA A 2 18.48 12.70 25.62
CA ALA A 2 17.33 12.43 26.51
C ALA A 2 16.07 13.26 26.16
N SER A 3 16.23 14.53 25.77
CA SER A 3 15.14 15.39 25.30
C SER A 3 14.45 14.85 24.06
N MET A 4 15.24 14.49 23.03
CA MET A 4 14.77 13.92 21.76
C MET A 4 13.87 12.69 22.04
N VAL A 5 14.39 11.65 22.68
CA VAL A 5 13.55 10.48 22.99
C VAL A 5 12.53 10.70 24.13
N GLY A 6 12.39 11.92 24.65
CA GLY A 6 11.41 12.31 25.68
C GLY A 6 11.57 11.59 27.04
N ILE A 7 12.80 11.33 27.50
CA ILE A 7 13.08 10.61 28.76
C ILE A 7 13.79 11.46 29.84
N GLU A 8 13.86 12.78 29.72
CA GLU A 8 14.60 13.66 30.64
C GLU A 8 14.13 13.51 32.10
N GLU A 9 12.82 13.47 32.32
CA GLU A 9 12.17 13.26 33.62
C GLU A 9 12.38 11.84 34.19
N LEU A 10 13.00 10.94 33.43
CA LEU A 10 13.14 9.51 33.76
C LEU A 10 14.60 9.10 34.05
N LEU A 11 15.55 10.04 34.00
CA LEU A 11 16.98 9.75 34.12
C LEU A 11 17.37 9.05 35.43
N ASP A 12 16.66 9.33 36.52
CA ASP A 12 16.93 8.73 37.85
C ASP A 12 16.18 7.40 38.07
N LYS A 13 15.29 7.00 37.15
CA LYS A 13 14.49 5.78 37.29
C LYS A 13 15.25 4.55 36.81
N LYS A 14 15.12 3.45 37.55
CA LYS A 14 15.65 2.13 37.15
C LYS A 14 14.69 1.43 36.18
N PRO A 15 15.17 0.48 35.34
CA PRO A 15 14.34 -0.19 34.34
C PRO A 15 13.01 -0.77 34.85
N PRO A 16 12.92 -1.41 36.04
CA PRO A 16 11.65 -1.92 36.56
C PRO A 16 10.59 -0.84 36.88
N GLN A 17 10.98 0.44 36.91
CA GLN A 17 10.11 1.59 37.19
C GLN A 17 9.61 2.28 35.92
N LEU A 18 10.00 1.78 34.73
CA LEU A 18 9.66 2.33 33.43
C LEU A 18 8.58 1.47 32.75
N SER A 19 7.64 2.11 32.04
CA SER A 19 6.72 1.41 31.14
C SER A 19 7.46 0.82 29.91
N GLY A 20 6.83 -0.08 29.16
CA GLY A 20 7.40 -0.67 27.94
C GLY A 20 7.92 0.39 26.96
N GLY A 21 7.05 1.35 26.57
CA GLY A 21 7.46 2.46 25.70
C GLY A 21 8.55 3.38 26.29
N GLN A 22 8.63 3.54 27.62
CA GLN A 22 9.74 4.27 28.25
C GLN A 22 11.06 3.48 28.18
N GLN A 23 11.00 2.16 28.34
CA GLN A 23 12.16 1.28 28.19
C GLN A 23 12.66 1.26 26.75
N GLN A 24 11.78 1.20 25.75
CA GLN A 24 12.16 1.30 24.33
C GLN A 24 12.87 2.62 24.04
N ARG A 25 12.32 3.75 24.52
CA ARG A 25 12.95 5.08 24.33
C ARG A 25 14.32 5.18 25.00
N ALA A 26 14.47 4.63 26.21
CA ALA A 26 15.77 4.54 26.88
C ALA A 26 16.76 3.65 26.11
N ALA A 27 16.30 2.52 25.53
CA ALA A 27 17.12 1.64 24.71
C ALA A 27 17.57 2.33 23.41
N LEU A 28 16.68 3.08 22.76
CA LEU A 28 16.98 3.87 21.58
C LEU A 28 18.03 4.95 21.88
N ALA A 29 17.84 5.74 22.95
CA ALA A 29 18.86 6.73 23.35
C ALA A 29 20.22 6.08 23.65
N ARG A 30 20.22 4.91 24.29
CA ARG A 30 21.45 4.14 24.55
C ARG A 30 22.14 3.67 23.26
N ALA A 31 21.38 3.32 22.22
CA ALA A 31 21.95 2.97 20.92
C ALA A 31 22.54 4.20 20.23
N LEU A 32 21.79 5.30 20.20
CA LEU A 32 22.18 6.52 19.48
C LEU A 32 23.39 7.23 20.09
N ILE A 33 23.57 7.20 21.42
CA ILE A 33 24.72 7.84 22.08
C ILE A 33 26.07 7.17 21.79
N ARG A 34 26.05 5.94 21.25
CA ARG A 34 27.27 5.17 20.97
C ARG A 34 27.94 5.53 19.64
N ASP A 35 27.27 6.29 18.77
CA ASP A 35 27.74 6.66 17.43
C ASP A 35 28.40 5.48 16.64
N PRO A 36 27.72 4.33 16.50
CA PRO A 36 28.23 3.22 15.71
C PRO A 36 28.30 3.57 14.22
N GLU A 37 29.08 2.78 13.46
CA GLU A 37 29.09 2.86 12.00
C GLU A 37 27.77 2.36 11.38
N VAL A 38 27.11 1.40 12.05
CA VAL A 38 25.87 0.78 11.61
C VAL A 38 24.87 0.71 12.76
N PHE A 39 23.63 1.14 12.51
CA PHE A 39 22.50 0.96 13.39
C PHE A 39 21.64 -0.23 12.93
N LEU A 40 21.30 -1.12 13.86
CA LEU A 40 20.32 -2.18 13.67
C LEU A 40 19.19 -1.95 14.66
N LEU A 41 18.01 -1.62 14.16
CA LEU A 41 16.84 -1.26 14.95
C LEU A 41 15.73 -2.29 14.69
N ASP A 42 15.39 -3.05 15.71
CA ASP A 42 14.37 -4.10 15.64
C ASP A 42 13.09 -3.63 16.33
N GLU A 43 12.09 -3.27 15.53
CA GLU A 43 10.80 -2.69 15.95
C GLU A 43 10.91 -1.62 17.06
N PRO A 44 11.75 -0.59 16.91
CA PRO A 44 12.10 0.31 18.02
C PRO A 44 10.95 1.20 18.50
N LEU A 45 9.84 1.27 17.77
CA LEU A 45 8.67 2.10 18.05
C LEU A 45 7.41 1.28 18.39
N SER A 46 7.49 -0.06 18.49
CA SER A 46 6.31 -0.93 18.58
C SER A 46 5.45 -0.69 19.83
N ASP A 47 6.06 -0.44 20.99
CA ASP A 47 5.39 -0.29 22.29
C ASP A 47 4.99 1.16 22.64
N LEU A 48 5.11 2.08 21.67
CA LEU A 48 4.75 3.49 21.85
C LEU A 48 3.28 3.73 21.46
N ASP A 49 2.65 4.73 22.08
CA ASP A 49 1.33 5.19 21.65
C ASP A 49 1.41 5.92 20.29
N ALA A 50 0.28 6.00 19.57
CA ALA A 50 0.23 6.51 18.20
C ALA A 50 0.77 7.95 18.04
N LYS A 51 0.49 8.83 19.02
CA LYS A 51 0.98 10.21 18.98
C LYS A 51 2.50 10.23 19.11
N LEU A 52 3.02 9.52 20.11
CA LEU A 52 4.46 9.44 20.33
C LEU A 52 5.20 8.72 19.20
N LYS A 53 4.60 7.70 18.58
CA LYS A 53 5.15 7.07 17.36
C LYS A 53 5.35 8.08 16.25
N THR A 54 4.36 8.95 16.02
CA THR A 54 4.42 9.98 14.98
C THR A 54 5.53 11.00 15.25
N GLU A 55 5.63 11.46 16.50
CA GLU A 55 6.69 12.39 16.94
C GLU A 55 8.08 11.75 16.75
N MET A 56 8.29 10.55 17.31
CA MET A 56 9.56 9.84 17.25
C MET A 56 9.99 9.49 15.81
N ARG A 57 9.04 9.15 14.94
CA ARG A 57 9.30 8.89 13.50
C ARG A 57 9.87 10.14 12.82
N THR A 58 9.30 11.30 13.11
CA THR A 58 9.79 12.59 12.59
C THR A 58 11.20 12.86 13.08
N GLU A 59 11.45 12.72 14.38
CA GLU A 59 12.78 12.94 14.97
C GLU A 59 13.83 11.96 14.43
N LEU A 60 13.49 10.68 14.28
CA LEU A 60 14.41 9.68 13.72
C LEU A 60 14.78 9.99 12.27
N LYS A 61 13.82 10.47 11.47
CA LYS A 61 14.07 10.89 10.09
C LYS A 61 15.00 12.10 10.05
N GLU A 62 14.73 13.12 10.84
CA GLU A 62 15.59 14.31 10.93
C GLU A 62 17.00 13.96 11.41
N LEU A 63 17.11 13.09 12.41
CA LEU A 63 18.40 12.63 12.92
C LEU A 63 19.19 11.88 11.85
N HIS A 64 18.54 10.99 11.10
CA HIS A 64 19.17 10.25 10.01
C HIS A 64 19.64 11.19 8.88
N GLN A 65 18.86 12.22 8.56
CA GLN A 65 19.24 13.23 7.57
C GLN A 65 20.45 14.07 8.01
N GLN A 66 20.53 14.42 9.30
CA GLN A 66 21.66 15.16 9.85
C GLN A 66 22.91 14.29 9.98
N PHE A 67 22.73 13.01 10.29
CA PHE A 67 23.81 12.03 10.51
C PHE A 67 23.52 10.76 9.70
N PRO A 68 23.88 10.76 8.39
CA PRO A 68 23.59 9.65 7.49
C PRO A 68 24.53 8.46 7.76
N LYS A 69 24.27 7.77 8.87
CA LYS A 69 24.87 6.47 9.20
C LYS A 69 24.02 5.36 8.62
N THR A 70 24.63 4.24 8.25
CA THR A 70 23.89 3.09 7.73
C THR A 70 22.95 2.56 8.81
N THR A 71 21.65 2.50 8.51
CA THR A 71 20.62 2.03 9.44
C THR A 71 19.80 0.94 8.77
N ILE A 72 19.66 -0.19 9.47
CA ILE A 72 18.68 -1.24 9.13
C ILE A 72 17.56 -1.15 10.15
N TYR A 73 16.35 -0.91 9.66
CA TYR A 73 15.15 -0.75 10.46
C TYR A 73 14.17 -1.87 10.13
N VAL A 74 13.76 -2.65 11.12
CA VAL A 74 12.79 -3.73 11.00
C VAL A 74 11.47 -3.28 11.61
N THR A 75 10.37 -3.46 10.90
CA THR A 75 9.03 -3.09 11.35
C THR A 75 7.95 -3.88 10.62
N HIS A 76 6.82 -4.06 11.28
CA HIS A 76 5.57 -4.52 10.68
C HIS A 76 4.66 -3.35 10.29
N ASP A 77 5.01 -2.11 10.64
CA ASP A 77 4.23 -0.91 10.32
C ASP A 77 4.65 -0.36 8.94
N GLN A 78 3.69 -0.39 8.01
CA GLN A 78 3.92 0.08 6.64
C GLN A 78 4.21 1.58 6.58
N GLN A 79 3.58 2.39 7.44
CA GLN A 79 3.83 3.83 7.44
C GLN A 79 5.25 4.15 7.88
N GLU A 80 5.79 3.41 8.87
CA GLU A 80 7.19 3.53 9.26
C GLU A 80 8.11 3.19 8.08
N ALA A 81 7.90 2.05 7.43
CA ALA A 81 8.70 1.63 6.28
C ALA A 81 8.66 2.67 5.15
N MET A 82 7.48 3.23 4.86
CA MET A 82 7.27 4.15 3.74
C MET A 82 7.81 5.57 3.98
N THR A 83 7.92 6.00 5.25
CA THR A 83 8.29 7.39 5.58
C THR A 83 9.74 7.55 6.04
N LEU A 84 10.34 6.50 6.61
CA LEU A 84 11.69 6.53 7.18
C LEU A 84 12.77 6.04 6.19
N SER A 85 12.41 5.17 5.25
CA SER A 85 13.39 4.38 4.50
C SER A 85 13.75 5.01 3.16
N ASP A 86 15.03 4.97 2.80
CA ASP A 86 15.47 5.23 1.42
C ASP A 86 15.13 4.05 0.49
N SER A 87 15.12 2.83 1.03
CA SER A 87 14.76 1.60 0.34
C SER A 87 14.05 0.65 1.30
N VAL A 88 13.00 0.02 0.82
CA VAL A 88 12.20 -0.98 1.55
C VAL A 88 12.50 -2.36 0.97
N ILE A 89 12.70 -3.33 1.87
CA ILE A 89 12.83 -4.75 1.53
C ILE A 89 11.59 -5.44 2.09
N VAL A 90 10.73 -5.96 1.21
CA VAL A 90 9.56 -6.73 1.60
C VAL A 90 9.96 -8.21 1.67
N LEU A 91 9.72 -8.84 2.82
CA LEU A 91 10.04 -10.25 3.06
C LEU A 91 8.76 -11.07 3.19
N ASN A 92 8.77 -12.29 2.64
CA ASN A 92 7.76 -13.30 2.89
C ASN A 92 8.44 -14.67 3.06
N ASP A 93 8.13 -15.39 4.13
CA ASP A 93 8.72 -16.71 4.47
C ASP A 93 10.25 -16.77 4.31
N GLY A 94 10.93 -15.72 4.77
CA GLY A 94 12.40 -15.61 4.72
C GLY A 94 12.98 -15.33 3.32
N ARG A 95 12.15 -15.04 2.32
CA ARG A 95 12.56 -14.66 0.96
C ARG A 95 12.26 -13.19 0.70
N ILE A 96 13.13 -12.53 -0.06
CA ILE A 96 12.90 -11.17 -0.53
C ILE A 96 11.88 -11.23 -1.66
N MET A 97 10.74 -10.58 -1.45
CA MET A 97 9.68 -10.45 -2.44
C MET A 97 9.91 -9.24 -3.34
N GLN A 98 10.47 -8.15 -2.79
CA GLN A 98 10.82 -6.95 -3.52
C GLN A 98 11.81 -6.10 -2.72
N LYS A 99 12.73 -5.42 -3.41
CA LYS A 99 13.60 -4.39 -2.85
C LYS A 99 13.58 -3.17 -3.75
N ALA A 100 12.96 -2.08 -3.30
CA ALA A 100 12.89 -0.83 -4.07
C ALA A 100 12.73 0.38 -3.14
N PRO A 101 12.82 1.63 -3.65
CA PRO A 101 12.38 2.80 -2.91
C PRO A 101 10.90 2.68 -2.51
N PRO A 102 10.47 3.31 -1.38
CA PRO A 102 9.09 3.24 -0.91
C PRO A 102 8.04 3.46 -2.01
N GLU A 103 8.20 4.54 -2.78
CA GLU A 103 7.31 4.91 -3.89
C GLU A 103 7.12 3.78 -4.90
N LYS A 104 8.17 3.01 -5.21
CA LYS A 104 8.15 1.92 -6.19
C LYS A 104 7.55 0.65 -5.61
N VAL A 105 7.75 0.39 -4.32
CA VAL A 105 7.07 -0.73 -3.65
C VAL A 105 5.55 -0.55 -3.69
N TYR A 106 5.06 0.69 -3.56
CA TYR A 106 3.64 0.98 -3.65
C TYR A 106 3.11 1.01 -5.10
N SER A 107 3.76 1.80 -5.98
CA SER A 107 3.29 2.09 -7.35
C SER A 107 3.68 1.04 -8.39
N ALA A 108 4.64 0.17 -8.08
CA ALA A 108 5.11 -0.86 -8.99
C ALA A 108 5.44 -2.15 -8.20
N PRO A 109 4.44 -2.78 -7.57
CA PRO A 109 4.65 -4.05 -6.88
C PRO A 109 5.14 -5.12 -7.86
N GLU A 110 6.10 -5.94 -7.44
CA GLU A 110 6.67 -7.01 -8.29
C GLU A 110 5.83 -8.29 -8.30
N ASN A 111 4.89 -8.43 -7.36
CA ASN A 111 3.99 -9.57 -7.27
C ASN A 111 2.74 -9.23 -6.45
N THR A 112 1.76 -10.13 -6.51
CA THR A 112 0.47 -10.01 -5.81
C THR A 112 0.63 -9.92 -4.29
N PHE A 113 1.62 -10.60 -3.70
CA PHE A 113 1.88 -10.50 -2.26
C PHE A 113 2.28 -9.07 -1.88
N VAL A 114 3.23 -8.46 -2.58
CA VAL A 114 3.65 -7.07 -2.28
C VAL A 114 2.50 -6.10 -2.53
N ALA A 115 1.74 -6.28 -3.61
CA ALA A 115 0.58 -5.45 -3.92
C ALA A 115 -0.48 -5.52 -2.80
N GLN A 116 -0.74 -6.70 -2.24
CA GLN A 116 -1.73 -6.89 -1.18
C GLN A 116 -1.19 -6.52 0.21
N PHE A 117 0.12 -6.65 0.43
CA PHE A 117 0.74 -6.34 1.70
C PHE A 117 0.94 -4.84 1.92
N ILE A 118 1.31 -4.09 0.87
CA ILE A 118 1.62 -2.66 0.98
C ILE A 118 0.42 -1.84 0.53
N GLY A 119 -0.06 -0.94 1.38
CA GLY A 119 -1.23 -0.10 1.17
C GLY A 119 -2.40 -0.50 2.07
N SER A 120 -3.01 0.50 2.70
CA SER A 120 -4.23 0.36 3.49
C SER A 120 -5.23 1.42 3.01
N PRO A 121 -6.40 1.03 2.48
CA PRO A 121 -6.88 -0.34 2.34
C PRO A 121 -6.12 -1.15 1.28
N THR A 122 -6.20 -2.49 1.40
CA THR A 122 -5.59 -3.45 0.47
C THR A 122 -6.09 -3.27 -0.96
N ILE A 123 -5.23 -3.54 -1.95
CA ILE A 123 -5.59 -3.52 -3.38
C ILE A 123 -6.78 -4.45 -3.68
N ASN A 124 -7.68 -4.02 -4.57
CA ASN A 124 -8.75 -4.88 -5.09
C ASN A 124 -8.18 -5.76 -6.21
N MET A 125 -8.45 -7.06 -6.16
CA MET A 125 -7.94 -8.04 -7.13
C MET A 125 -9.09 -8.73 -7.85
N PHE A 126 -8.99 -8.83 -9.17
CA PHE A 126 -10.02 -9.39 -10.06
C PHE A 126 -9.41 -10.42 -11.00
N GLU A 127 -10.15 -11.49 -11.29
CA GLU A 127 -9.70 -12.47 -12.27
C GLU A 127 -9.94 -11.95 -13.67
N ALA A 128 -8.97 -12.15 -14.56
CA ALA A 128 -8.99 -11.62 -15.90
C ALA A 128 -8.42 -12.59 -16.94
N THR A 129 -8.80 -12.38 -18.19
CA THR A 129 -8.32 -13.09 -19.38
C THR A 129 -8.00 -12.09 -20.49
N LEU A 130 -7.09 -12.46 -21.38
CA LEU A 130 -6.85 -11.71 -22.62
C LEU A 130 -7.65 -12.35 -23.76
N GLU A 131 -8.67 -11.65 -24.24
CA GLU A 131 -9.57 -12.13 -25.28
C GLU A 131 -9.59 -11.17 -26.47
N SER A 132 -9.23 -11.66 -27.65
CA SER A 132 -9.25 -10.88 -28.91
C SER A 132 -8.57 -9.50 -28.81
N GLY A 133 -7.53 -9.38 -28.00
CA GLY A 133 -6.76 -8.15 -27.81
C GLY A 133 -7.32 -7.19 -26.75
N ALA A 134 -8.31 -7.60 -25.97
CA ALA A 134 -8.82 -6.86 -24.83
C ALA A 134 -8.69 -7.67 -23.54
N LEU A 135 -8.43 -6.99 -22.43
CA LEU A 135 -8.48 -7.56 -21.10
C LEU A 135 -9.95 -7.62 -20.66
N VAL A 136 -10.43 -8.83 -20.39
CA VAL A 136 -11.77 -9.08 -19.85
C VAL A 136 -11.57 -9.51 -18.40
N ALA A 137 -12.06 -8.73 -17.46
CA ALA A 137 -12.08 -9.09 -16.05
C ALA A 137 -13.51 -9.38 -15.61
N ASP A 138 -13.67 -10.38 -14.75
CA ASP A 138 -14.96 -10.99 -14.41
C ASP A 138 -15.98 -10.06 -13.77
N VAL A 139 -15.54 -8.96 -13.18
CA VAL A 139 -16.39 -7.93 -12.56
C VAL A 139 -16.45 -6.62 -13.33
N LEU A 140 -15.64 -6.46 -14.38
CA LEU A 140 -15.66 -5.23 -15.14
C LEU A 140 -16.85 -5.21 -16.09
N GLN A 141 -17.57 -4.09 -16.11
CA GLN A 141 -18.71 -3.88 -17.01
C GLN A 141 -18.31 -3.82 -18.49
N ARG A 142 -17.01 -3.62 -18.78
CA ARG A 142 -16.46 -3.54 -20.13
C ARG A 142 -15.02 -4.02 -20.18
N ALA A 143 -14.62 -4.55 -21.34
CA ALA A 143 -13.25 -4.96 -21.60
C ALA A 143 -12.35 -3.75 -21.85
N VAL A 144 -11.07 -3.87 -21.46
CA VAL A 144 -10.04 -2.84 -21.70
C VAL A 144 -9.22 -3.21 -22.94
N PRO A 145 -9.23 -2.44 -24.03
CA PRO A 145 -8.38 -2.71 -25.19
C PRO A 145 -6.90 -2.65 -24.81
N ILE A 146 -6.11 -3.66 -25.18
CA ILE A 146 -4.69 -3.75 -24.81
C ILE A 146 -3.81 -3.57 -26.05
N ALA A 147 -2.78 -2.74 -25.96
CA ALA A 147 -1.81 -2.53 -27.03
C ALA A 147 -1.04 -3.83 -27.36
N GLU A 148 -0.66 -4.03 -28.63
CA GLU A 148 -0.04 -5.27 -29.11
C GLU A 148 1.22 -5.66 -28.33
N GLU A 149 2.03 -4.68 -27.90
CA GLU A 149 3.24 -4.92 -27.10
C GLU A 149 2.92 -5.54 -25.74
N LEU A 150 1.89 -5.04 -25.05
CA LEU A 150 1.46 -5.61 -23.77
C LEU A 150 0.79 -6.98 -23.98
N GLN A 151 0.06 -7.19 -25.09
CA GLN A 151 -0.46 -8.52 -25.42
C GLN A 151 0.66 -9.55 -25.60
N ALA A 152 1.76 -9.17 -26.26
CA ALA A 152 2.92 -10.05 -26.43
C ALA A 152 3.56 -10.40 -25.09
N ARG A 153 3.75 -9.41 -24.20
CA ARG A 153 4.26 -9.62 -22.83
C ARG A 153 3.36 -10.55 -22.01
N ILE A 154 2.04 -10.39 -22.11
CA ILE A 154 1.07 -11.27 -21.45
C ILE A 154 1.25 -12.71 -21.92
N ARG A 155 1.31 -12.95 -23.24
CA ARG A 155 1.47 -14.30 -23.82
C ARG A 155 2.83 -14.95 -23.50
N GLU A 156 3.85 -14.14 -23.25
CA GLU A 156 5.18 -14.63 -22.84
C GLU A 156 5.20 -15.04 -21.36
N LYS A 157 4.54 -14.26 -20.50
CA LYS A 157 4.67 -14.39 -19.04
C LYS A 157 3.56 -15.19 -18.36
N ALA A 158 2.40 -15.34 -18.97
CA ALA A 158 1.24 -15.97 -18.34
C ALA A 158 0.69 -17.12 -19.17
N ASP A 159 0.31 -18.22 -18.50
CA ASP A 159 -0.33 -19.39 -19.11
C ASP A 159 -1.85 -19.38 -18.81
N GLY A 160 -2.55 -18.42 -19.40
CA GLY A 160 -4.01 -18.39 -19.52
C GLY A 160 -4.79 -17.63 -18.45
N GLY A 161 -4.30 -17.51 -17.22
CA GLY A 161 -4.96 -16.77 -16.14
C GLY A 161 -4.26 -15.46 -15.79
N LEU A 162 -5.01 -14.37 -15.65
CA LEU A 162 -4.49 -13.08 -15.23
C LEU A 162 -5.22 -12.60 -13.98
N GLN A 163 -4.55 -11.74 -13.21
CA GLN A 163 -5.18 -11.00 -12.12
C GLN A 163 -4.98 -9.50 -12.32
N LEU A 164 -6.08 -8.75 -12.33
CA LEU A 164 -6.11 -7.29 -12.38
C LEU A 164 -6.17 -6.73 -10.96
N GLY A 165 -5.21 -5.90 -10.60
CA GLY A 165 -5.17 -5.17 -9.34
C GLY A 165 -5.46 -3.68 -9.54
N VAL A 166 -6.36 -3.10 -8.74
CA VAL A 166 -6.62 -1.65 -8.72
C VAL A 166 -6.72 -1.19 -7.27
N ARG A 167 -5.98 -0.14 -6.87
CA ARG A 167 -6.01 0.35 -5.50
C ARG A 167 -7.34 1.01 -5.17
N PRO A 168 -7.79 0.97 -3.91
CA PRO A 168 -8.96 1.72 -3.46
C PRO A 168 -8.90 3.22 -3.78
N ASN A 169 -7.70 3.83 -3.73
CA ASN A 169 -7.48 5.26 -4.00
C ASN A 169 -7.46 5.60 -5.50
N ASP A 170 -7.26 4.60 -6.37
CA ASP A 170 -7.17 4.78 -7.83
C ASP A 170 -8.54 4.58 -8.50
N LEU A 171 -9.55 4.18 -7.73
CA LEU A 171 -10.94 4.08 -8.17
C LEU A 171 -11.63 5.44 -8.03
N THR A 172 -11.88 6.07 -9.18
CA THR A 172 -12.51 7.38 -9.26
C THR A 172 -14.00 7.24 -9.50
N ARG A 173 -14.81 7.91 -8.67
CA ARG A 173 -16.27 7.95 -8.83
C ARG A 173 -16.63 8.63 -10.15
N THR A 174 -17.59 8.06 -10.87
CA THR A 174 -18.16 8.66 -12.09
C THR A 174 -19.59 9.15 -11.86
N GLU A 175 -20.08 10.01 -12.75
CA GLU A 175 -21.51 10.33 -12.85
C GLU A 175 -22.28 9.14 -13.44
N ASP A 176 -23.56 9.04 -13.10
CA ASP A 176 -24.42 7.95 -13.55
C ASP A 176 -24.50 7.91 -15.09
N GLY A 177 -24.19 6.75 -15.67
CA GLY A 177 -24.24 6.53 -17.11
C GLY A 177 -23.00 6.96 -17.89
N ALA A 178 -21.93 7.40 -17.20
CA ALA A 178 -20.59 7.49 -17.78
C ALA A 178 -20.00 6.09 -18.04
N GLU A 179 -18.86 6.02 -18.72
CA GLU A 179 -18.16 4.75 -18.99
C GLU A 179 -17.49 4.17 -17.73
N ALA A 180 -18.30 3.71 -16.78
CA ALA A 180 -17.85 3.05 -15.57
C ALA A 180 -17.25 1.67 -15.86
N PHE A 181 -16.28 1.27 -15.05
CA PHE A 181 -15.73 -0.08 -15.04
C PHE A 181 -16.40 -0.94 -13.98
N LEU A 182 -16.81 -0.35 -12.86
CA LEU A 182 -17.36 -1.04 -11.71
C LEU A 182 -18.63 -0.31 -11.23
N GLU A 183 -19.61 -1.08 -10.78
CA GLU A 183 -20.84 -0.59 -10.16
C GLU A 183 -21.17 -1.47 -8.97
N GLY A 184 -21.58 -0.86 -7.85
CA GLY A 184 -21.90 -1.61 -6.66
C GLY A 184 -22.59 -0.78 -5.58
N SER A 185 -23.18 -1.50 -4.63
CA SER A 185 -23.93 -0.92 -3.52
C SER A 185 -23.12 -0.89 -2.23
N VAL A 186 -23.27 0.16 -1.45
CA VAL A 186 -22.60 0.30 -0.15
C VAL A 186 -23.13 -0.74 0.83
N LYS A 187 -22.27 -1.69 1.20
CA LYS A 187 -22.53 -2.62 2.30
C LYS A 187 -22.30 -1.94 3.65
N VAL A 188 -21.16 -1.27 3.78
CA VAL A 188 -20.75 -0.51 4.97
C VAL A 188 -19.70 0.53 4.56
N PHE A 189 -19.50 1.54 5.38
CA PHE A 189 -18.47 2.55 5.17
C PHE A 189 -17.78 2.92 6.49
N GLU A 190 -16.55 3.39 6.39
CA GLU A 190 -15.72 3.84 7.51
C GLU A 190 -15.28 5.29 7.26
N GLN A 191 -15.63 6.20 8.18
CA GLN A 191 -15.20 7.59 8.11
C GLN A 191 -13.94 7.77 8.96
N MET A 192 -12.82 8.02 8.29
CA MET A 192 -11.50 8.16 8.92
C MET A 192 -11.13 9.64 9.17
N GLY A 193 -11.95 10.57 8.69
CA GLY A 193 -11.83 12.00 8.89
C GLY A 193 -11.27 12.72 7.65
N ASP A 194 -10.15 12.24 7.12
CA ASP A 194 -9.53 12.73 5.88
C ASP A 194 -9.91 11.94 4.63
N GLU A 195 -10.49 10.75 4.81
CA GLU A 195 -11.12 9.94 3.78
C GLU A 195 -12.33 9.17 4.32
N THR A 196 -13.18 8.67 3.40
CA THR A 196 -14.20 7.67 3.68
C THR A 196 -13.87 6.41 2.89
N ILE A 197 -13.75 5.27 3.56
CA ILE A 197 -13.57 3.97 2.91
C ILE A 197 -14.94 3.32 2.72
N LEU A 198 -15.32 3.09 1.47
CA LEU A 198 -16.54 2.38 1.10
C LEU A 198 -16.23 0.89 0.93
N HIS A 199 -17.03 0.03 1.55
CA HIS A 199 -17.06 -1.40 1.24
C HIS A 199 -18.30 -1.66 0.40
N LEU A 200 -18.08 -2.02 -0.87
CA LEU A 200 -19.14 -2.16 -1.86
C LEU A 200 -19.34 -3.62 -2.23
N ILE A 201 -20.58 -4.04 -2.45
CA ILE A 201 -20.89 -5.29 -3.15
C ILE A 201 -21.15 -4.95 -4.61
N LEU A 202 -20.36 -5.55 -5.50
CA LEU A 202 -20.47 -5.31 -6.95
C LEU A 202 -21.78 -5.89 -7.52
N GLU A 203 -22.44 -5.11 -8.36
CA GLU A 203 -23.73 -5.45 -8.93
C GLU A 203 -23.69 -6.79 -9.68
N GLY A 204 -24.70 -7.64 -9.45
CA GLY A 204 -24.79 -8.96 -10.09
C GLY A 204 -23.81 -10.01 -9.52
N THR A 205 -23.05 -9.68 -8.47
CA THR A 205 -22.09 -10.59 -7.83
C THR A 205 -22.22 -10.57 -6.30
N ASP A 206 -21.50 -11.47 -5.63
CA ASP A 206 -21.30 -11.47 -4.17
C ASP A 206 -19.94 -10.88 -3.76
N ARG A 207 -19.22 -10.25 -4.69
CA ARG A 207 -17.87 -9.76 -4.46
C ARG A 207 -17.86 -8.42 -3.77
N GLU A 208 -17.02 -8.33 -2.75
CA GLU A 208 -16.76 -7.11 -2.00
C GLU A 208 -15.47 -6.43 -2.48
N ILE A 209 -15.56 -5.12 -2.69
CA ILE A 209 -14.39 -4.26 -2.99
C ILE A 209 -14.32 -3.10 -2.01
N ARG A 210 -13.15 -2.49 -1.93
CA ARG A 210 -12.93 -1.28 -1.15
C ARG A 210 -12.60 -0.11 -2.07
N VAL A 211 -13.20 1.04 -1.78
CA VAL A 211 -12.92 2.28 -2.50
C VAL A 211 -12.70 3.40 -1.48
N SER A 212 -11.66 4.19 -1.66
CA SER A 212 -11.42 5.37 -0.85
C SER A 212 -11.95 6.60 -1.59
N VAL A 213 -12.80 7.36 -0.92
CA VAL A 213 -13.41 8.57 -1.47
C VAL A 213 -13.16 9.77 -0.56
N PRO A 214 -13.24 11.01 -1.08
CA PRO A 214 -13.11 12.20 -0.25
C PRO A 214 -14.13 12.22 0.89
N PRO A 215 -13.81 12.82 2.05
CA PRO A 215 -14.65 12.80 3.24
C PRO A 215 -15.95 13.61 3.05
N SER A 216 -16.04 14.41 1.99
CA SER A 216 -17.27 15.08 1.57
C SER A 216 -18.34 14.13 1.02
N VAL A 217 -17.96 12.89 0.67
CA VAL A 217 -18.91 11.85 0.30
C VAL A 217 -19.45 11.22 1.59
N ILE A 218 -20.75 11.45 1.84
CA ILE A 218 -21.47 10.93 3.00
C ILE A 218 -22.46 9.88 2.47
N PRO A 219 -22.07 8.59 2.42
CA PRO A 219 -22.92 7.54 1.90
C PRO A 219 -23.95 7.07 2.94
N GLU A 220 -25.01 6.44 2.44
CA GLU A 220 -25.90 5.57 3.21
C GLU A 220 -25.72 4.10 2.80
N GLN A 221 -26.10 3.18 3.68
CA GLN A 221 -26.10 1.76 3.35
C GLN A 221 -27.11 1.50 2.23
N GLY A 222 -26.66 0.80 1.18
CA GLY A 222 -27.45 0.50 -0.02
C GLY A 222 -27.32 1.54 -1.14
N ASP A 223 -26.64 2.67 -0.91
CA ASP A 223 -26.35 3.63 -1.98
C ASP A 223 -25.57 2.96 -3.11
N GLN A 224 -25.92 3.30 -4.36
CA GLN A 224 -25.24 2.81 -5.55
C GLN A 224 -24.17 3.81 -5.98
N PHE A 225 -23.00 3.29 -6.33
CA PHE A 225 -21.92 4.08 -6.87
C PHE A 225 -21.27 3.40 -8.07
N GLN A 226 -20.90 4.22 -9.05
CA GLN A 226 -20.14 3.82 -10.23
C GLN A 226 -18.71 4.36 -10.14
N PHE A 227 -17.75 3.52 -10.54
CA PHE A 227 -16.33 3.84 -10.51
C PHE A 227 -15.65 3.48 -11.82
N THR A 228 -14.63 4.28 -12.15
CA THR A 228 -13.64 4.02 -13.18
C THR A 228 -12.25 4.05 -12.55
N PHE A 229 -11.23 3.73 -13.33
CA PHE A 229 -9.83 3.93 -12.96
C PHE A 229 -9.04 4.32 -14.21
N ASP A 230 -7.94 5.03 -14.00
CA ASP A 230 -6.99 5.30 -15.07
C ASP A 230 -6.21 4.02 -15.38
N HIS A 231 -6.07 3.69 -16.66
CA HIS A 231 -5.36 2.48 -17.08
C HIS A 231 -3.92 2.44 -16.56
N GLY A 232 -3.28 3.60 -16.36
CA GLY A 232 -1.93 3.72 -15.80
C GLY A 232 -1.79 3.27 -14.34
N ASP A 233 -2.89 3.27 -13.58
CA ASP A 233 -2.91 2.92 -12.15
C ASP A 233 -3.36 1.46 -11.91
N ALA A 234 -3.66 0.73 -12.99
CA ALA A 234 -4.01 -0.68 -12.93
C ALA A 234 -2.77 -1.57 -13.01
N HIS A 235 -2.76 -2.65 -12.24
CA HIS A 235 -1.67 -3.63 -12.18
C HIS A 235 -2.13 -4.96 -12.76
N LEU A 236 -1.29 -5.63 -13.53
CA LEU A 236 -1.60 -6.94 -14.09
C LEU A 236 -0.56 -7.97 -13.65
N PHE A 237 -1.05 -9.08 -13.12
CA PHE A 237 -0.24 -10.18 -12.63
C PHE A 237 -0.60 -11.47 -13.36
N ASP A 238 0.37 -12.37 -13.44
CA ASP A 238 0.10 -13.76 -13.81
C ASP A 238 -0.63 -14.45 -12.64
N ARG A 239 -1.71 -15.19 -12.94
CA ARG A 239 -2.55 -15.81 -11.91
C ARG A 239 -1.85 -16.95 -11.18
N GLU A 240 -1.00 -17.72 -11.86
CA GLU A 240 -0.39 -18.91 -11.27
C GLU A 240 0.80 -18.58 -10.38
N THR A 241 1.68 -17.70 -10.85
CA THR A 241 2.91 -17.31 -10.17
C THR A 241 2.70 -16.12 -9.24
N GLY A 242 1.71 -15.27 -9.53
CA GLY A 242 1.51 -13.99 -8.87
C GLY A 242 2.51 -12.91 -9.29
N GLU A 243 3.40 -13.17 -10.26
CA GLU A 243 4.40 -12.20 -10.72
C GLU A 243 3.75 -11.06 -11.51
N ALA A 244 4.27 -9.85 -11.35
CA ALA A 244 3.81 -8.69 -12.10
C ALA A 244 4.19 -8.81 -13.59
N ILE A 245 3.18 -8.70 -14.45
CA ILE A 245 3.35 -8.58 -15.89
C ILE A 245 3.59 -7.11 -16.23
N THR A 246 2.77 -6.21 -15.69
CA THR A 246 2.87 -4.75 -15.89
C THR A 246 2.24 -3.97 -14.74
N ASN A 247 2.72 -2.73 -14.54
CA ASN A 247 2.15 -1.74 -13.63
C ASN A 247 1.74 -0.54 -14.49
N GLY A 248 0.48 -0.54 -14.91
CA GLY A 248 -0.08 0.25 -15.99
C GLY A 248 -0.49 -0.62 -17.18
N LEU A 249 -1.75 -0.48 -17.62
CA LEU A 249 -2.30 -1.08 -18.82
C LEU A 249 -2.08 -0.13 -20.02
N ASP A 250 -1.15 -0.50 -20.90
CA ASP A 250 -0.96 0.21 -22.17
C ASP A 250 -2.13 -0.06 -23.11
N VAL A 251 -2.88 1.00 -23.42
CA VAL A 251 -4.01 0.93 -24.35
C VAL A 251 -3.65 1.55 -25.71
N PRO A 252 -4.25 1.08 -26.82
CA PRO A 252 -4.01 1.66 -28.14
C PRO A 252 -4.29 3.16 -28.14
N LYS A 253 -3.38 3.95 -28.72
CA LYS A 253 -3.63 5.38 -28.93
C LYS A 253 -4.84 5.55 -29.85
N PRO A 254 -5.76 6.49 -29.58
CA PRO A 254 -6.84 6.79 -30.51
C PRO A 254 -6.25 7.19 -31.87
N PRO A 255 -6.89 6.83 -32.99
CA PRO A 255 -6.44 7.26 -34.31
C PRO A 255 -6.42 8.79 -34.37
N ALA A 256 -5.32 9.34 -34.86
CA ALA A 256 -5.10 10.78 -35.03
C ALA A 256 -6.02 11.38 -36.10
#